data_AF-A0A0N5C5F1-F1
#
_entry.id   AF-A0A0N5C5F1-F1
#
_cell.length_a   1.000
_cell.length_b   1.000
_cell.length_c   1.000
_cell.angle_alpha   90.00
_cell.angle_beta   90.00
_cell.angle_gamma   90.00
#
_symmetry.space_group_name_H-M   'P 1'
#
loop_
_entity.id
_entity.type
_entity.pdbx_description
1 polymer ?
#
loop_
_entity_poly.entity_id
_entity_poly.type
_entity_poly.pdbx_seq_one_letter_code
_entity_poly.pdbx_strand_id
1 'polypeptide(L)'
;MTFFMRSLILITLKLLFFITYLLIFTQRNYTENDIMYEEEGNFDDNQTGMFLIFMTIVIKNIVDFTEIANELKNDVSIFCLIHTSPKYKESRAIHLKNTWLKRCNDYLFVSTENDQTLPSIKGFRRDGYQFSNARMRKGLTYVYEKFGDKYDWIFKADDDTYAIMENIRMFVINRDPSEGHYYGFKLKIKDYYGHKIKYMSGGGYLISKGALKKLVTVAFKNPKICSPTPNIPDDVQIGRCFSNINITAMDSRDIYDRHVFLPSSFSEFGSLIESTHWNGFQKRSFYDLPKGMSALGNFPMSFHYAIGDMQYGLEYLLYHAEVAGRTSRIIQKTSSGNELNTEHALNMIKMYGKSNFKY
;
A
#
# COMPACT_ATOMS: atom_id res chain seq x y z
N MET A 1 28.72 -4.23 64.03
CA MET A 1 29.40 -3.70 62.82
C MET A 1 29.09 -4.62 61.65
N THR A 2 27.82 -4.59 61.26
CA THR A 2 27.00 -5.78 61.01
C THR A 2 26.06 -5.48 59.86
N PHE A 3 25.96 -6.40 58.91
CA PHE A 3 25.05 -6.42 57.75
C PHE A 3 25.17 -5.26 56.73
N PHE A 4 25.15 -4.00 57.18
CA PHE A 4 25.13 -2.81 56.32
C PHE A 4 26.42 -2.65 55.49
N MET A 5 27.58 -2.85 56.12
CA MET A 5 28.89 -2.83 55.44
C MET A 5 29.01 -3.93 54.37
N ARG A 6 28.45 -5.12 54.60
CA ARG A 6 28.47 -6.21 53.60
C ARG A 6 27.56 -5.92 52.41
N SER A 7 26.39 -5.32 52.65
CA SER A 7 25.46 -4.94 51.58
C SER A 7 26.03 -3.82 50.70
N LEU A 8 26.69 -2.82 51.30
CA LEU A 8 27.34 -1.73 50.57
C LEU A 8 28.47 -2.24 49.67
N ILE A 9 29.32 -3.15 50.17
CA ILE A 9 30.41 -3.77 49.40
C ILE A 9 29.87 -4.58 48.20
N LEU A 10 28.78 -5.34 48.40
CA LEU A 10 28.14 -6.11 47.33
C LEU A 10 27.51 -5.22 46.24
N ILE A 11 26.92 -4.08 46.62
CA ILE A 11 26.36 -3.10 45.68
C ILE A 11 27.49 -2.44 44.89
N THR A 12 28.58 -2.04 45.55
CA THR A 12 29.73 -1.44 44.87
C THR A 12 30.40 -2.40 43.90
N LEU A 13 30.52 -3.69 44.26
CA LEU A 13 31.08 -4.71 43.36
C LEU A 13 30.19 -4.98 42.15
N LYS A 14 28.86 -5.01 42.33
CA LYS A 14 27.91 -5.14 41.21
C LYS A 14 27.92 -3.91 40.30
N LEU A 15 28.05 -2.71 40.86
CA LEU A 15 28.21 -1.49 40.08
C LEU A 15 29.51 -1.52 39.28
N LEU A 16 30.63 -1.91 39.89
CA LEU A 16 31.91 -2.02 39.20
C LEU A 16 31.85 -3.04 38.06
N PHE A 17 31.19 -4.18 38.27
CA PHE A 17 31.02 -5.20 37.24
C PHE A 17 30.12 -4.73 36.09
N PHE A 18 29.06 -3.99 36.41
CA PHE A 18 28.17 -3.41 35.40
C PHE A 18 28.86 -2.32 34.58
N ILE A 19 29.66 -1.46 35.24
CA ILE A 19 30.45 -0.41 34.59
C ILE A 19 31.53 -1.03 33.69
N THR A 20 32.24 -2.05 34.16
CA THR A 20 33.24 -2.75 33.33
C THR A 20 32.60 -3.51 32.17
N TYR A 21 31.43 -4.14 32.36
CA TYR A 21 30.69 -4.76 31.27
C TYR A 21 30.23 -3.73 30.23
N LEU A 22 29.72 -2.58 30.67
CA LEU A 22 29.36 -1.46 29.79
C LEU A 22 30.57 -0.95 29.01
N LEU A 23 31.71 -0.73 29.68
CA LEU A 23 32.95 -0.27 29.04
C LEU A 23 33.45 -1.28 27.99
N ILE A 24 33.43 -2.58 28.29
CA ILE A 24 33.83 -3.62 27.34
C ILE A 24 32.84 -3.72 26.17
N PHE A 25 31.54 -3.61 26.43
CA PHE A 25 30.51 -3.64 25.39
C PHE A 25 30.60 -2.42 24.47
N THR A 26 30.84 -1.22 25.03
CA THR A 26 31.07 0.00 24.25
C THR A 26 32.36 -0.08 23.46
N GLN A 27 33.45 -0.61 24.05
CA GLN A 27 34.73 -0.73 23.37
C GLN A 27 34.67 -1.74 22.21
N ARG A 28 33.90 -2.84 22.37
CA ARG A 28 33.69 -3.86 21.33
C ARG A 28 32.85 -3.34 20.16
N ASN A 29 31.81 -2.55 20.43
CA ASN A 29 31.00 -1.89 19.41
C ASN A 29 31.74 -0.74 18.70
N TYR A 30 32.70 -0.10 19.37
CA TYR A 30 33.60 0.89 18.75
C TYR A 30 34.61 0.20 17.82
N THR A 31 35.22 -0.91 18.23
CA THR A 31 36.25 -1.59 17.42
C THR A 31 35.73 -2.28 16.16
N GLU A 32 34.46 -2.70 16.12
CA GLU A 32 33.88 -3.33 14.92
C GLU A 32 33.42 -2.32 13.84
N ASN A 33 33.29 -1.03 14.17
CA ASN A 33 32.81 -0.01 13.23
C ASN A 33 33.85 1.04 12.79
N ASP A 34 35.01 1.16 13.46
CA ASP A 34 35.99 2.22 13.17
C ASP A 34 37.40 1.69 12.79
N ILE A 35 37.49 0.80 11.80
CA ILE A 35 38.71 0.71 10.97
C ILE A 35 38.46 1.51 9.70
N MET A 36 38.55 2.83 9.81
CA MET A 36 39.04 3.79 8.82
C MET A 36 38.84 5.17 9.43
N TYR A 37 39.81 6.07 9.23
CA TYR A 37 39.89 7.45 9.71
C TYR A 37 40.52 7.65 11.10
N GLU A 38 41.83 7.44 11.17
CA GLU A 38 42.70 8.25 12.05
C GLU A 38 43.08 9.53 11.31
N GLU A 39 42.64 10.68 11.80
CA GLU A 39 43.42 11.92 11.77
C GLU A 39 43.23 12.64 13.10
N GLU A 40 44.37 13.02 13.71
CA GLU A 40 44.48 13.59 15.05
C GLU A 40 43.80 14.97 15.15
N GLY A 41 42.98 15.15 16.19
CA GLY A 41 42.39 16.44 16.54
C GLY A 41 41.97 16.49 18.01
N ASN A 42 42.80 17.15 18.83
CA ASN A 42 42.59 17.40 20.25
C ASN A 42 41.38 18.35 20.42
N PHE A 43 40.25 17.88 20.99
CA PHE A 43 39.03 18.68 21.15
C PHE A 43 38.43 18.62 22.56
N ASP A 44 37.97 19.80 22.99
CA ASP A 44 37.62 20.25 24.35
C ASP A 44 36.31 19.61 24.90
N ASP A 45 36.29 19.26 26.19
CA ASP A 45 35.30 18.37 26.83
C ASP A 45 33.86 18.97 26.90
N ASN A 46 33.73 20.30 26.80
CA ASN A 46 32.44 21.00 26.67
C ASN A 46 31.81 20.84 25.28
N GLN A 47 32.61 20.52 24.26
CA GLN A 47 32.15 20.35 22.89
C GLN A 47 31.53 18.96 22.68
N THR A 48 31.99 17.96 23.42
CA THR A 48 31.45 16.59 23.42
C THR A 48 30.02 16.53 23.96
N GLY A 49 29.73 17.26 25.05
CA GLY A 49 28.38 17.36 25.62
C GLY A 49 27.39 18.08 24.70
N MET A 50 27.83 19.17 24.07
CA MET A 50 27.04 19.89 23.08
C MET A 50 26.86 19.09 21.79
N PHE A 51 27.87 18.33 21.35
CA PHE A 51 27.80 17.42 20.20
C PHE A 51 26.89 16.23 20.46
N LEU A 52 26.88 15.66 21.68
CA LEU A 52 25.96 14.61 22.08
C LEU A 52 24.52 15.10 22.20
N ILE A 53 24.29 16.32 22.72
CA ILE A 53 22.96 16.95 22.72
C ILE A 53 22.53 17.25 21.29
N PHE A 54 23.41 17.78 20.44
CA PHE A 54 23.14 17.99 19.01
C PHE A 54 22.83 16.68 18.31
N MET A 55 23.63 15.62 18.51
CA MET A 55 23.37 14.29 17.97
C MET A 55 22.05 13.72 18.50
N THR A 56 21.71 13.91 19.78
CA THR A 56 20.44 13.43 20.35
C THR A 56 19.23 14.20 19.79
N ILE A 57 19.39 15.51 19.54
CA ILE A 57 18.37 16.37 18.89
C ILE A 57 18.25 16.02 17.40
N VAL A 58 19.37 15.83 16.71
CA VAL A 58 19.46 15.46 15.28
C VAL A 58 18.93 14.04 15.05
N ILE A 59 19.21 13.09 15.93
CA ILE A 59 18.70 11.71 15.87
C ILE A 59 17.18 11.67 16.15
N LYS A 60 16.64 12.59 16.96
CA LYS A 60 15.19 12.76 17.14
C LYS A 60 14.47 13.32 15.90
N ASN A 61 15.21 13.90 14.97
CA ASN A 61 14.69 14.59 13.78
C ASN A 61 15.00 13.85 12.47
N ILE A 62 15.35 12.56 12.53
CA ILE A 62 15.40 11.72 11.33
C ILE A 62 13.99 11.21 11.06
N VAL A 63 13.44 11.57 9.92
CA VAL A 63 12.16 11.04 9.45
C VAL A 63 12.25 9.53 9.28
N ASP A 64 11.56 8.78 10.14
CA ASP A 64 11.39 7.34 10.00
C ASP A 64 10.24 7.05 9.03
N PHE A 65 10.55 6.39 7.92
CA PHE A 65 9.56 5.93 6.95
C PHE A 65 8.50 5.03 7.59
N THR A 66 8.89 4.22 8.58
CA THR A 66 7.99 3.33 9.32
C THR A 66 6.96 4.12 10.11
N GLU A 67 7.38 5.21 10.77
CA GLU A 67 6.49 6.09 11.52
C GLU A 67 5.49 6.77 10.59
N ILE A 68 5.95 7.35 9.46
CA ILE A 68 5.07 7.92 8.44
C ILE A 68 4.07 6.89 7.91
N ALA A 69 4.53 5.68 7.57
CA ALA A 69 3.67 4.63 7.04
C ALA A 69 2.58 4.22 8.06
N ASN A 70 2.94 4.18 9.36
CA ASN A 70 2.00 3.91 10.44
C ASN A 70 0.99 5.05 10.61
N GLU A 71 1.43 6.31 10.58
CA GLU A 71 0.54 7.46 10.66
C GLU A 71 -0.43 7.51 9.48
N LEU A 72 0.05 7.28 8.25
CA LEU A 72 -0.83 7.13 7.09
C LEU A 72 -1.85 6.00 7.28
N LYS A 73 -1.42 4.86 7.85
CA LYS A 73 -2.29 3.71 8.14
C LYS A 73 -3.35 4.00 9.20
N ASN A 74 -3.06 4.90 10.13
CA ASN A 74 -4.00 5.37 11.15
C ASN A 74 -4.98 6.40 10.58
N ASP A 75 -4.49 7.37 9.80
CA ASP A 75 -5.29 8.42 9.17
C ASP A 75 -6.24 7.88 8.08
N VAL A 76 -5.82 6.83 7.36
CA VAL A 76 -6.60 6.25 6.26
C VAL A 76 -6.66 4.74 6.40
N SER A 77 -7.82 4.28 6.91
CA SER A 77 -8.06 2.86 7.14
C SER A 77 -8.55 2.13 5.87
N ILE A 78 -7.82 1.08 5.46
CA ILE A 78 -8.10 0.33 4.23
C ILE A 78 -8.24 -1.17 4.52
N PHE A 79 -9.39 -1.73 4.14
CA PHE A 79 -9.63 -3.18 4.12
C PHE A 79 -9.29 -3.77 2.75
N CYS A 80 -8.42 -4.77 2.71
CA CYS A 80 -8.01 -5.41 1.47
C CYS A 80 -8.83 -6.68 1.21
N LEU A 81 -9.57 -6.72 0.11
CA LEU A 81 -10.41 -7.85 -0.29
C LEU A 81 -9.81 -8.54 -1.51
N ILE A 82 -9.26 -9.74 -1.31
CA ILE A 82 -8.44 -10.41 -2.33
C ILE A 82 -9.25 -11.51 -3.01
N HIS A 83 -9.34 -11.46 -4.34
CA HIS A 83 -9.97 -12.51 -5.12
C HIS A 83 -8.96 -13.62 -5.44
N THR A 84 -9.32 -14.87 -5.15
CA THR A 84 -8.41 -16.01 -5.38
C THR A 84 -9.18 -17.32 -5.65
N SER A 85 -8.42 -18.41 -5.76
CA SER A 85 -8.87 -19.79 -5.91
C SER A 85 -7.95 -20.73 -5.11
N PRO A 86 -8.45 -21.87 -4.58
CA PRO A 86 -7.61 -22.79 -3.81
C PRO A 86 -6.36 -23.25 -4.58
N LYS A 87 -6.46 -23.38 -5.91
CA LYS A 87 -5.34 -23.77 -6.77
C LYS A 87 -4.20 -22.73 -6.84
N TYR A 88 -4.48 -21.48 -6.46
CA TYR A 88 -3.52 -20.37 -6.45
C TYR A 88 -3.03 -20.01 -5.04
N LYS A 89 -3.46 -20.77 -4.03
CA LYS A 89 -3.05 -20.55 -2.64
C LYS A 89 -1.51 -20.47 -2.53
N GLU A 90 -0.83 -21.55 -2.89
CA GLU A 90 0.63 -21.67 -2.72
C GLU A 90 1.42 -20.90 -3.78
N SER A 91 0.92 -20.79 -5.01
CA SER A 91 1.66 -20.16 -6.11
C SER A 91 1.51 -18.63 -6.16
N ARG A 92 0.52 -18.07 -5.46
CA ARG A 92 0.17 -16.65 -5.54
C ARG A 92 -0.20 -16.06 -4.19
N ALA A 93 -1.31 -16.51 -3.61
CA ALA A 93 -1.97 -15.83 -2.50
C ALA A 93 -1.14 -15.77 -1.20
N ILE A 94 -0.35 -16.80 -0.89
CA ILE A 94 0.54 -16.78 0.29
C ILE A 94 1.61 -15.68 0.19
N HIS A 95 2.05 -15.33 -1.01
CA HIS A 95 3.12 -14.36 -1.20
C HIS A 95 2.65 -12.95 -0.88
N LEU A 96 1.39 -12.62 -1.22
CA LEU A 96 0.75 -11.36 -0.83
C LEU A 96 0.72 -11.20 0.69
N LYS A 97 0.43 -12.28 1.45
CA LYS A 97 0.47 -12.27 2.93
C LYS A 97 1.87 -12.01 3.47
N ASN A 98 2.88 -12.53 2.78
CA ASN A 98 4.27 -12.42 3.19
C ASN A 98 4.88 -11.05 2.85
N THR A 99 4.24 -10.26 1.98
CA THR A 99 4.71 -8.95 1.51
C THR A 99 3.73 -7.82 1.88
N TRP A 100 2.97 -7.32 0.91
CA TRP A 100 2.25 -6.06 1.02
C TRP A 100 0.96 -6.12 1.84
N LEU A 101 0.31 -7.29 2.00
CA LEU A 101 -0.93 -7.38 2.80
C LEU A 101 -0.72 -7.04 4.27
N LYS A 102 0.52 -7.18 4.79
CA LYS A 102 0.90 -6.74 6.15
C LYS A 102 0.65 -5.24 6.36
N ARG A 103 0.66 -4.46 5.28
CA ARG A 103 0.42 -3.01 5.28
C ARG A 103 -1.05 -2.62 5.15
N CYS A 104 -1.96 -3.56 4.87
CA CYS A 104 -3.40 -3.32 4.99
C CYS A 104 -3.80 -3.15 6.47
N ASN A 105 -4.96 -2.53 6.75
CA ASN A 105 -5.47 -2.46 8.12
C ASN A 105 -6.03 -3.82 8.54
N ASP A 106 -6.75 -4.47 7.64
CA ASP A 106 -7.16 -5.87 7.72
C ASP A 106 -7.38 -6.40 6.29
N TYR A 107 -7.46 -7.73 6.14
CA TYR A 107 -7.69 -8.35 4.83
C TYR A 107 -8.51 -9.63 4.92
N LEU A 108 -9.13 -9.99 3.79
CA LEU A 108 -9.87 -11.24 3.62
C LEU A 108 -9.71 -11.73 2.18
N PHE A 109 -9.62 -13.05 2.02
CA PHE A 109 -9.65 -13.68 0.71
C PHE A 109 -11.06 -14.15 0.36
N VAL A 110 -11.43 -14.05 -0.90
CA VAL A 110 -12.69 -14.56 -1.44
C VAL A 110 -12.36 -15.65 -2.45
N SER A 111 -12.76 -16.87 -2.13
CA SER A 111 -12.38 -18.09 -2.86
C SER A 111 -13.61 -18.93 -3.20
N THR A 112 -13.39 -20.12 -3.77
CA THR A 112 -14.43 -21.14 -3.97
C THR A 112 -14.68 -22.01 -2.74
N GLU A 113 -13.83 -21.87 -1.72
CA GLU A 113 -13.81 -22.66 -0.49
C GLU A 113 -13.51 -21.76 0.72
N ASN A 114 -13.85 -22.21 1.93
CA ASN A 114 -13.38 -21.56 3.15
C ASN A 114 -12.01 -22.14 3.50
N ASP A 115 -11.06 -21.30 3.89
CA ASP A 115 -9.72 -21.73 4.32
C ASP A 115 -9.19 -20.76 5.38
N GLN A 116 -9.05 -21.25 6.62
CA GLN A 116 -8.59 -20.43 7.74
C GLN A 116 -7.11 -20.03 7.63
N THR A 117 -6.28 -20.81 6.94
CA THR A 117 -4.85 -20.50 6.76
C THR A 117 -4.62 -19.36 5.76
N LEU A 118 -5.54 -19.18 4.80
CA LEU A 118 -5.56 -18.09 3.83
C LEU A 118 -6.73 -17.13 4.12
N PRO A 119 -7.04 -16.86 5.40
CA PRO A 119 -8.36 -16.43 5.91
C PRO A 119 -9.40 -16.11 4.82
N SER A 120 -9.95 -17.16 4.21
CA SER A 120 -10.79 -17.05 3.03
C SER A 120 -12.21 -17.49 3.29
N ILE A 121 -13.15 -16.82 2.61
CA ILE A 121 -14.55 -17.21 2.59
C ILE A 121 -14.95 -17.76 1.22
N LYS A 122 -15.85 -18.74 1.25
CA LYS A 122 -16.51 -19.30 0.07
C LYS A 122 -17.49 -18.31 -0.51
N GLY A 123 -17.10 -17.65 -1.61
CA GLY A 123 -17.95 -16.72 -2.34
C GLY A 123 -18.92 -17.43 -3.30
N PHE A 124 -18.42 -18.39 -4.09
CA PHE A 124 -19.17 -19.12 -5.11
C PHE A 124 -18.44 -20.42 -5.48
N ARG A 125 -19.17 -21.47 -5.88
CA ARG A 125 -18.59 -22.82 -6.09
C ARG A 125 -17.72 -22.99 -7.34
N ARG A 126 -17.85 -22.12 -8.34
CA ARG A 126 -17.10 -22.24 -9.62
C ARG A 126 -15.99 -21.21 -9.66
N ASP A 127 -14.82 -21.62 -10.14
CA ASP A 127 -13.69 -20.76 -10.44
C ASP A 127 -13.73 -20.27 -11.89
N GLY A 128 -12.95 -19.23 -12.21
CA GLY A 128 -12.87 -18.56 -13.51
C GLY A 128 -13.24 -17.08 -13.42
N TYR A 129 -12.62 -16.29 -14.30
CA TYR A 129 -12.85 -14.85 -14.42
C TYR A 129 -14.31 -14.52 -14.72
N GLN A 130 -14.95 -15.29 -15.60
CA GLN A 130 -16.36 -15.15 -15.90
C GLN A 130 -17.26 -15.39 -14.69
N PHE A 131 -16.80 -16.07 -13.64
CA PHE A 131 -17.60 -16.31 -12.43
C PHE A 131 -17.23 -15.39 -11.25
N SER A 132 -16.34 -14.41 -11.46
CA SER A 132 -15.82 -13.59 -10.37
C SER A 132 -16.89 -12.71 -9.72
N ASN A 133 -17.92 -12.24 -10.47
CA ASN A 133 -19.00 -11.42 -9.91
C ASN A 133 -19.71 -12.09 -8.72
N ALA A 134 -20.03 -13.38 -8.82
CA ALA A 134 -20.71 -14.08 -7.73
C ALA A 134 -19.85 -14.13 -6.46
N ARG A 135 -18.54 -14.38 -6.62
CA ARG A 135 -17.57 -14.39 -5.51
C ARG A 135 -17.45 -12.99 -4.91
N MET A 136 -17.14 -11.99 -5.73
CA MET A 136 -16.89 -10.63 -5.27
C MET A 136 -18.13 -9.97 -4.68
N ARG A 137 -19.33 -10.20 -5.23
CA ARG A 137 -20.58 -9.76 -4.62
C ARG A 137 -20.73 -10.30 -3.20
N LYS A 138 -20.45 -11.59 -2.97
CA LYS A 138 -20.50 -12.21 -1.64
C LYS A 138 -19.44 -11.61 -0.72
N GLY A 139 -18.22 -11.42 -1.21
CA GLY A 139 -17.12 -10.79 -0.45
C GLY A 139 -17.42 -9.36 -0.01
N LEU A 140 -17.83 -8.50 -0.95
CA LEU A 140 -18.18 -7.11 -0.67
C LEU A 140 -19.38 -7.01 0.29
N THR A 141 -20.39 -7.88 0.12
CA THR A 141 -21.52 -7.97 1.06
C THR A 141 -21.05 -8.37 2.46
N TYR A 142 -20.17 -9.37 2.57
CA TYR A 142 -19.62 -9.82 3.85
C TYR A 142 -18.84 -8.70 4.56
N VAL A 143 -17.97 -7.99 3.83
CA VAL A 143 -17.20 -6.86 4.38
C VAL A 143 -18.14 -5.76 4.87
N TYR A 144 -19.17 -5.41 4.11
CA TYR A 144 -20.15 -4.42 4.55
C TYR A 144 -20.90 -4.87 5.82
N GLU A 145 -21.40 -6.10 5.86
CA GLU A 145 -22.19 -6.61 6.99
C GLU A 145 -21.37 -6.78 8.28
N LYS A 146 -20.06 -7.05 8.17
CA LYS A 146 -19.18 -7.25 9.33
C LYS A 146 -18.40 -6.01 9.74
N PHE A 147 -18.05 -5.16 8.77
CA PHE A 147 -17.08 -4.09 8.95
C PHE A 147 -17.46 -2.79 8.26
N GLY A 148 -18.70 -2.63 7.79
CA GLY A 148 -19.13 -1.53 6.92
C GLY A 148 -18.81 -0.13 7.45
N ASP A 149 -18.74 0.05 8.77
CA ASP A 149 -18.38 1.33 9.40
C ASP A 149 -16.95 1.38 9.95
N LYS A 150 -16.21 0.26 9.95
CA LYS A 150 -14.87 0.13 10.57
C LYS A 150 -13.74 0.71 9.71
N TYR A 151 -13.86 0.65 8.38
CA TYR A 151 -12.81 1.11 7.47
C TYR A 151 -13.32 2.17 6.51
N ASP A 152 -12.46 3.10 6.13
CA ASP A 152 -12.76 4.21 5.24
C ASP A 152 -12.79 3.76 3.77
N TRP A 153 -11.93 2.80 3.42
CA TRP A 153 -11.76 2.33 2.06
C TRP A 153 -11.67 0.81 1.97
N ILE A 154 -12.12 0.29 0.84
CA ILE A 154 -12.00 -1.12 0.49
C ILE A 154 -11.20 -1.20 -0.81
N PHE A 155 -10.06 -1.88 -0.74
CA PHE A 155 -9.23 -2.16 -1.89
C PHE A 155 -9.45 -3.60 -2.34
N LYS A 156 -10.11 -3.77 -3.50
CA LYS A 156 -10.21 -5.07 -4.16
C LYS A 156 -8.94 -5.28 -4.98
N ALA A 157 -8.31 -6.43 -4.82
CA ALA A 157 -7.20 -6.87 -5.66
C ALA A 157 -7.32 -8.34 -6.05
N ASP A 158 -6.57 -8.76 -7.06
CA ASP A 158 -6.44 -10.17 -7.44
C ASP A 158 -5.23 -10.79 -6.73
N ASP A 159 -5.15 -12.12 -6.72
CA ASP A 159 -4.05 -12.86 -6.08
C ASP A 159 -2.70 -12.71 -6.79
N ASP A 160 -2.66 -12.00 -7.91
CA ASP A 160 -1.47 -11.62 -8.68
C ASP A 160 -1.29 -10.10 -8.78
N THR A 161 -1.79 -9.37 -7.77
CA THR A 161 -1.56 -7.93 -7.61
C THR A 161 -0.51 -7.64 -6.53
N TYR A 162 0.34 -6.64 -6.77
CA TYR A 162 1.16 -5.99 -5.74
C TYR A 162 0.66 -4.57 -5.53
N ALA A 163 0.47 -4.14 -4.28
CA ALA A 163 -0.02 -2.79 -3.96
C ALA A 163 0.93 -2.04 -3.03
N ILE A 164 1.02 -0.73 -3.24
CA ILE A 164 1.84 0.19 -2.47
C ILE A 164 0.90 1.01 -1.60
N MET A 165 0.64 0.52 -0.39
CA MET A 165 -0.46 0.99 0.45
C MET A 165 -0.29 2.44 0.89
N GLU A 166 0.94 2.89 1.10
CA GLU A 166 1.31 4.27 1.43
C GLU A 166 0.89 5.23 0.30
N ASN A 167 1.13 4.84 -0.95
CA ASN A 167 0.73 5.64 -2.12
C ASN A 167 -0.79 5.67 -2.28
N ILE A 168 -1.48 4.55 -2.02
CA ILE A 168 -2.95 4.49 -2.04
C ILE A 168 -3.52 5.42 -0.96
N ARG A 169 -2.95 5.42 0.25
CA ARG A 169 -3.39 6.29 1.36
C ARG A 169 -3.16 7.76 1.05
N MET A 170 -1.96 8.11 0.58
CA MET A 170 -1.65 9.49 0.14
C MET A 170 -2.63 9.98 -0.93
N PHE A 171 -3.04 9.12 -1.87
CA PHE A 171 -3.98 9.49 -2.91
C PHE A 171 -5.36 9.90 -2.38
N VAL A 172 -5.85 9.20 -1.35
CA VAL A 172 -7.20 9.42 -0.80
C VAL A 172 -7.23 10.20 0.51
N ILE A 173 -6.09 10.60 1.08
CA ILE A 173 -6.01 11.26 2.39
C ILE A 173 -6.85 12.54 2.51
N ASN A 174 -7.12 13.20 1.38
CA ASN A 174 -7.93 14.42 1.32
C ASN A 174 -9.36 14.18 0.77
N ARG A 175 -9.86 12.95 0.78
CA ARG A 175 -11.19 12.57 0.28
C ARG A 175 -12.10 12.18 1.43
N ASP A 176 -13.38 12.52 1.33
CA ASP A 176 -14.39 12.08 2.29
C ASP A 176 -14.82 10.62 1.97
N PRO A 177 -14.49 9.63 2.81
CA PRO A 177 -14.87 8.23 2.57
C PRO A 177 -16.38 7.98 2.69
N SER A 178 -17.17 8.95 3.18
CA SER A 178 -18.63 8.87 3.22
C SER A 178 -19.29 9.08 1.85
N GLU A 179 -18.56 9.68 0.90
CA GLU A 179 -19.03 9.90 -0.47
C GLU A 179 -18.89 8.63 -1.34
N GLY A 180 -19.36 8.73 -2.59
CA GLY A 180 -19.33 7.61 -3.55
C GLY A 180 -18.08 7.65 -4.43
N HIS A 181 -16.95 7.15 -3.95
CA HIS A 181 -15.70 7.07 -4.70
C HIS A 181 -15.43 5.68 -5.29
N TYR A 182 -14.95 5.66 -6.54
CA TYR A 182 -14.55 4.45 -7.27
C TYR A 182 -13.35 4.74 -8.19
N TYR A 183 -12.18 4.24 -7.79
CA TYR A 183 -10.88 4.49 -8.43
C TYR A 183 -10.19 3.19 -8.89
N GLY A 184 -9.33 3.31 -9.91
CA GLY A 184 -8.58 2.21 -10.49
C GLY A 184 -8.08 2.56 -11.90
N PHE A 185 -7.74 1.56 -12.71
CA PHE A 185 -7.43 1.77 -14.13
C PHE A 185 -8.72 1.75 -14.98
N LYS A 186 -9.13 2.92 -15.49
CA LYS A 186 -10.42 3.11 -16.13
C LYS A 186 -10.47 2.58 -17.56
N LEU A 187 -11.34 1.61 -17.79
CA LEU A 187 -11.63 1.01 -19.09
C LEU A 187 -13.05 1.36 -19.57
N LYS A 188 -13.26 1.23 -20.87
CA LYS A 188 -14.56 1.34 -21.55
C LYS A 188 -14.79 0.15 -22.47
N ILE A 189 -15.99 -0.41 -22.43
CA ILE A 189 -16.44 -1.48 -23.33
C ILE A 189 -17.91 -1.29 -23.71
N LYS A 190 -18.37 -2.01 -24.73
CA LYS A 190 -19.77 -2.41 -24.83
C LYS A 190 -19.93 -3.71 -24.05
N ASP A 191 -20.81 -3.73 -23.07
CA ASP A 191 -21.08 -4.93 -22.28
C ASP A 191 -21.86 -5.98 -23.10
N TYR A 192 -22.12 -7.12 -22.48
CA TYR A 192 -22.84 -8.26 -23.07
C TYR A 192 -24.32 -7.96 -23.38
N TYR A 193 -24.83 -6.79 -23.00
CA TYR A 193 -26.15 -6.28 -23.38
C TYR A 193 -26.08 -5.12 -24.39
N GLY A 194 -24.88 -4.78 -24.88
CA GLY A 194 -24.66 -3.70 -25.85
C GLY A 194 -24.55 -2.30 -25.23
N HIS A 195 -24.58 -2.18 -23.89
CA HIS A 195 -24.46 -0.87 -23.24
C HIS A 195 -23.01 -0.42 -23.15
N LYS A 196 -22.76 0.87 -23.43
CA LYS A 196 -21.44 1.47 -23.20
C LYS A 196 -21.25 1.66 -21.69
N ILE A 197 -20.31 0.93 -21.11
CA ILE A 197 -19.98 1.03 -19.69
C ILE A 197 -18.55 1.50 -19.49
N LYS A 198 -18.32 2.16 -18.35
CA LYS A 198 -16.99 2.53 -17.86
C LYS A 198 -16.78 1.81 -16.53
N TYR A 199 -15.63 1.18 -16.37
CA TYR A 199 -15.33 0.36 -15.19
C TYR A 199 -13.84 0.42 -14.87
N MET A 200 -13.45 -0.02 -13.68
CA MET A 200 -12.04 -0.16 -13.31
C MET A 200 -11.59 -1.59 -13.60
N SER A 201 -10.41 -1.74 -14.20
CA SER A 201 -9.79 -3.05 -14.50
C SER A 201 -9.72 -3.97 -13.27
N GLY A 202 -9.92 -5.27 -13.47
CA GLY A 202 -9.96 -6.28 -12.41
C GLY A 202 -8.73 -6.36 -11.50
N GLY A 203 -7.53 -6.08 -12.02
CA GLY A 203 -6.27 -6.19 -11.26
C GLY A 203 -6.14 -5.29 -10.03
N GLY A 204 -7.04 -4.31 -9.85
CA GLY A 204 -7.13 -3.57 -8.59
C GLY A 204 -8.05 -2.36 -8.70
N TYR A 205 -8.97 -2.21 -7.75
CA TYR A 205 -9.78 -1.01 -7.62
C TYR A 205 -10.09 -0.66 -6.17
N LEU A 206 -10.19 0.63 -5.91
CA LEU A 206 -10.46 1.22 -4.60
C LEU A 206 -11.87 1.80 -4.58
N ILE A 207 -12.64 1.46 -3.55
CA ILE A 207 -13.96 2.05 -3.29
C ILE A 207 -14.02 2.61 -1.87
N SER A 208 -14.66 3.75 -1.72
CA SER A 208 -14.95 4.33 -0.40
C SER A 208 -16.03 3.54 0.35
N LYS A 209 -16.07 3.68 1.67
CA LYS A 209 -17.16 3.20 2.54
C LYS A 209 -18.55 3.59 2.05
N GLY A 210 -18.75 4.85 1.66
CA GLY A 210 -20.03 5.33 1.11
C GLY A 210 -20.44 4.60 -0.17
N ALA A 211 -19.49 4.38 -1.09
CA ALA A 211 -19.71 3.57 -2.29
C ALA A 211 -20.06 2.11 -1.96
N LEU A 212 -19.34 1.45 -1.05
CA LEU A 212 -19.65 0.08 -0.62
C LEU A 212 -21.07 -0.02 -0.05
N LYS A 213 -21.45 0.92 0.83
CA LYS A 213 -22.78 0.97 1.43
C LYS A 213 -23.88 1.02 0.36
N LYS A 214 -23.78 1.95 -0.61
CA LYS A 214 -24.77 2.07 -1.69
C LYS A 214 -24.77 0.84 -2.61
N LEU A 215 -23.59 0.28 -2.90
CA LEU A 215 -23.47 -0.93 -3.71
C LEU A 215 -24.24 -2.11 -3.09
N VAL A 216 -24.06 -2.36 -1.79
CA VAL A 216 -24.67 -3.51 -1.11
C VAL A 216 -26.15 -3.27 -0.79
N THR A 217 -26.52 -2.08 -0.34
CA THR A 217 -27.89 -1.80 0.14
C THR A 217 -28.85 -1.38 -0.97
N VAL A 218 -28.36 -0.79 -2.07
CA VAL A 218 -29.18 -0.32 -3.19
C VAL A 218 -28.98 -1.21 -4.41
N ALA A 219 -27.75 -1.30 -4.92
CA ALA A 219 -27.51 -1.94 -6.21
C ALA A 219 -27.71 -3.46 -6.14
N PHE A 220 -27.07 -4.16 -5.21
CA PHE A 220 -27.17 -5.62 -5.09
C PHE A 220 -28.57 -6.12 -4.73
N LYS A 221 -29.42 -5.27 -4.14
CA LYS A 221 -30.82 -5.60 -3.81
C LYS A 221 -31.78 -5.46 -5.00
N ASN A 222 -31.36 -4.84 -6.10
CA ASN A 222 -32.19 -4.63 -7.27
C ASN A 222 -31.58 -5.26 -8.54
N PRO A 223 -32.10 -6.40 -9.02
CA PRO A 223 -31.59 -7.09 -10.22
C PRO A 223 -31.63 -6.24 -11.50
N LYS A 224 -32.50 -5.23 -11.59
CA LYS A 224 -32.55 -4.30 -12.74
C LYS A 224 -31.38 -3.32 -12.72
N ILE A 225 -30.93 -2.91 -11.54
CA ILE A 225 -29.75 -2.07 -11.34
C ILE A 225 -28.48 -2.90 -11.48
N CYS A 226 -28.43 -4.07 -10.83
CA CYS A 226 -27.22 -4.87 -10.71
C CYS A 226 -27.52 -6.37 -10.89
N SER A 227 -27.33 -6.86 -12.11
CA SER A 227 -27.57 -8.25 -12.50
C SER A 227 -26.93 -9.25 -11.53
N PRO A 228 -27.70 -10.18 -10.93
CA PRO A 228 -27.17 -11.22 -10.04
C PRO A 228 -26.53 -12.38 -10.80
N THR A 229 -26.51 -12.31 -12.13
CA THR A 229 -26.00 -13.36 -13.01
C THR A 229 -24.54 -13.69 -12.65
N PRO A 230 -24.22 -14.97 -12.41
CA PRO A 230 -22.91 -15.35 -11.91
C PRO A 230 -21.84 -15.35 -13.00
N ASN A 231 -22.19 -15.58 -14.26
CA ASN A 231 -21.26 -15.72 -15.40
C ASN A 231 -20.92 -14.37 -16.06
N ILE A 232 -20.65 -13.35 -15.25
CA ILE A 232 -20.12 -12.05 -15.69
C ILE A 232 -18.89 -11.72 -14.84
N PRO A 233 -17.83 -11.14 -15.41
CA PRO A 233 -16.73 -10.62 -14.62
C PRO A 233 -17.16 -9.56 -13.60
N ASP A 234 -16.57 -9.60 -12.41
CA ASP A 234 -16.89 -8.68 -11.32
C ASP A 234 -16.60 -7.23 -11.70
N ASP A 235 -15.45 -6.95 -12.30
CA ASP A 235 -15.04 -5.59 -12.66
C ASP A 235 -16.04 -4.91 -13.61
N VAL A 236 -16.47 -5.62 -14.64
CA VAL A 236 -17.53 -5.24 -15.59
C VAL A 236 -18.86 -5.05 -14.86
N GLN A 237 -19.26 -6.02 -14.04
CA GLN A 237 -20.56 -5.98 -13.38
C GLN A 237 -20.63 -4.87 -12.34
N ILE A 238 -19.62 -4.75 -11.48
CA ILE A 238 -19.51 -3.73 -10.43
C ILE A 238 -19.46 -2.34 -11.05
N GLY A 239 -18.70 -2.13 -12.13
CA GLY A 239 -18.69 -0.86 -12.86
C GLY A 239 -20.07 -0.49 -13.39
N ARG A 240 -20.82 -1.45 -13.96
CA ARG A 240 -22.21 -1.23 -14.37
C ARG A 240 -23.12 -0.89 -13.18
N CYS A 241 -22.98 -1.62 -12.08
CA CYS A 241 -23.81 -1.42 -10.90
C CYS A 241 -23.61 -0.02 -10.31
N PHE A 242 -22.36 0.42 -10.18
CA PHE A 242 -22.03 1.78 -9.75
C PHE A 242 -22.58 2.84 -10.70
N SER A 243 -22.41 2.66 -12.01
CA SER A 243 -22.96 3.59 -13.00
C SER A 243 -24.48 3.74 -12.87
N ASN A 244 -25.21 2.67 -12.56
CA ASN A 244 -26.67 2.70 -12.40
C ASN A 244 -27.15 3.32 -11.08
N ILE A 245 -26.24 3.59 -10.13
CA ILE A 245 -26.51 4.31 -8.88
C ILE A 245 -25.75 5.64 -8.80
N ASN A 246 -25.38 6.21 -9.95
CA ASN A 246 -24.69 7.50 -10.09
C ASN A 246 -23.33 7.59 -9.38
N ILE A 247 -22.63 6.45 -9.24
CA ILE A 247 -21.23 6.42 -8.82
C ILE A 247 -20.39 6.14 -10.07
N THR A 248 -19.63 7.12 -10.53
CA THR A 248 -18.87 7.00 -11.77
C THR A 248 -17.48 6.43 -11.53
N ALA A 249 -16.94 5.69 -12.50
CA ALA A 249 -15.51 5.39 -12.54
C ALA A 249 -14.70 6.70 -12.67
N MET A 250 -13.97 7.08 -11.62
CA MET A 250 -13.26 8.36 -11.51
C MET A 250 -11.88 8.33 -12.18
N ASP A 251 -11.24 9.49 -12.35
CA ASP A 251 -9.84 9.55 -12.80
C ASP A 251 -8.90 9.33 -11.62
N SER A 252 -7.89 8.48 -11.80
CA SER A 252 -6.86 8.17 -10.82
C SER A 252 -5.47 8.62 -11.27
N ARG A 253 -5.34 9.12 -12.51
CA ARG A 253 -4.07 9.54 -13.09
C ARG A 253 -3.51 10.74 -12.33
N ASP A 254 -2.20 10.86 -12.37
CA ASP A 254 -1.55 12.05 -11.83
C ASP A 254 -1.85 13.30 -12.69
N ILE A 255 -1.41 14.46 -12.23
CA ILE A 255 -1.61 15.74 -12.94
C ILE A 255 -1.01 15.78 -14.35
N TYR A 256 -0.08 14.86 -14.67
CA TYR A 256 0.54 14.74 -15.98
C TYR A 256 -0.13 13.66 -16.85
N ASP A 257 -1.35 13.24 -16.49
CA ASP A 257 -2.11 12.20 -17.19
C ASP A 257 -1.44 10.81 -17.19
N ARG A 258 -0.54 10.55 -16.24
CA ARG A 258 0.18 9.26 -16.14
C ARG A 258 -0.53 8.27 -15.24
N HIS A 259 -0.40 6.99 -15.56
CA HIS A 259 -1.11 5.91 -14.88
C HIS A 259 -0.38 5.45 -13.60
N VAL A 260 -1.16 5.17 -12.57
CA VAL A 260 -0.68 4.77 -11.23
C VAL A 260 -1.27 3.43 -10.78
N PHE A 261 -2.48 3.07 -11.22
CA PHE A 261 -2.97 1.69 -11.20
C PHE A 261 -2.59 1.04 -12.52
N LEU A 262 -1.75 0.02 -12.52
CA LEU A 262 -1.37 -0.67 -13.77
C LEU A 262 -2.16 -1.98 -13.92
N PRO A 263 -2.86 -2.18 -15.04
CA PRO A 263 -3.64 -3.39 -15.29
C PRO A 263 -2.81 -4.52 -15.93
N SER A 264 -1.56 -4.23 -16.32
CA SER A 264 -0.52 -5.22 -16.66
C SER A 264 0.78 -4.96 -15.87
N SER A 265 1.80 -5.79 -16.10
CA SER A 265 3.10 -5.65 -15.44
C SER A 265 3.70 -4.28 -15.73
N PHE A 266 4.43 -3.74 -14.75
CA PHE A 266 5.15 -2.48 -14.90
C PHE A 266 6.23 -2.56 -16.01
N SER A 267 6.76 -3.76 -16.29
CA SER A 267 7.69 -3.99 -17.39
C SER A 267 7.03 -3.85 -18.77
N GLU A 268 5.81 -4.39 -18.97
CA GLU A 268 5.08 -4.23 -20.22
C GLU A 268 4.71 -2.76 -20.46
N PHE A 269 4.17 -2.09 -19.44
CA PHE A 269 3.70 -0.71 -19.57
C PHE A 269 4.87 0.29 -19.64
N GLY A 270 6.00 -0.02 -18.97
CA GLY A 270 7.18 0.82 -18.92
C GLY A 270 8.14 0.64 -20.10
N SER A 271 8.05 -0.45 -20.87
CA SER A 271 8.88 -0.69 -22.04
C SER A 271 8.22 -0.18 -23.33
N LEU A 272 9.03 0.08 -24.36
CA LEU A 272 8.54 0.41 -25.71
C LEU A 272 8.37 -0.82 -26.62
N ILE A 273 8.60 -2.03 -26.08
CA ILE A 273 8.51 -3.29 -26.83
C ILE A 273 7.06 -3.54 -27.22
N GLU A 274 6.77 -3.92 -28.46
CA GLU A 274 5.39 -4.21 -28.89
C GLU A 274 4.75 -5.35 -28.07
N SER A 275 3.47 -5.20 -27.74
CA SER A 275 2.71 -6.26 -27.04
C SER A 275 1.25 -6.23 -27.46
N THR A 276 0.74 -7.40 -27.86
CA THR A 276 -0.68 -7.60 -28.18
C THR A 276 -1.58 -7.42 -26.95
N HIS A 277 -1.08 -7.76 -25.77
CA HIS A 277 -1.79 -7.58 -24.51
C HIS A 277 -1.96 -6.09 -24.18
N TRP A 278 -0.88 -5.31 -24.29
CA TRP A 278 -0.94 -3.85 -24.17
C TRP A 278 -1.87 -3.22 -25.22
N ASN A 279 -1.80 -3.66 -26.49
CA ASN A 279 -2.71 -3.18 -27.56
C ASN A 279 -4.19 -3.42 -27.19
N GLY A 280 -4.49 -4.53 -26.50
CA GLY A 280 -5.82 -4.82 -25.97
C GLY A 280 -6.27 -3.83 -24.90
N PHE A 281 -5.36 -3.35 -24.05
CA PHE A 281 -5.66 -2.27 -23.10
C PHE A 281 -5.82 -0.93 -23.79
N GLN A 282 -4.95 -0.59 -24.75
CA GLN A 282 -5.05 0.67 -25.49
C GLN A 282 -6.43 0.83 -26.15
N LYS A 283 -6.95 -0.22 -26.81
CA LYS A 283 -8.28 -0.23 -27.43
C LYS A 283 -9.43 0.00 -26.44
N ARG A 284 -9.27 -0.46 -25.20
CA ARG A 284 -10.29 -0.39 -24.14
C ARG A 284 -10.06 0.76 -23.18
N SER A 285 -8.93 1.45 -23.24
CA SER A 285 -8.61 2.53 -22.33
C SER A 285 -9.62 3.66 -22.49
N PHE A 286 -10.10 4.19 -21.37
CA PHE A 286 -10.98 5.35 -21.44
C PHE A 286 -10.21 6.59 -21.90
N TYR A 287 -8.99 6.76 -21.39
CA TYR A 287 -8.06 7.84 -21.69
C TYR A 287 -7.00 7.42 -22.72
N ASP A 288 -6.24 8.39 -23.25
CA ASP A 288 -5.06 8.11 -24.04
C ASP A 288 -4.06 7.30 -23.21
N LEU A 289 -3.58 6.20 -23.79
CA LEU A 289 -2.65 5.28 -23.15
C LEU A 289 -1.34 5.30 -23.95
N PRO A 290 -0.42 6.23 -23.68
CA PRO A 290 0.93 6.17 -24.21
C PRO A 290 1.68 4.98 -23.60
N LYS A 291 2.68 4.49 -24.31
CA LYS A 291 3.55 3.39 -23.86
C LYS A 291 4.90 3.91 -23.39
N GLY A 292 5.51 3.25 -22.42
CA GLY A 292 6.85 3.55 -21.93
C GLY A 292 6.86 4.21 -20.55
N MET A 293 8.06 4.39 -19.99
CA MET A 293 8.24 4.94 -18.63
C MET A 293 7.60 6.32 -18.42
N SER A 294 7.52 7.15 -19.47
CA SER A 294 6.89 8.48 -19.40
C SER A 294 5.38 8.41 -19.14
N ALA A 295 4.73 7.27 -19.42
CA ALA A 295 3.31 7.05 -19.14
C ALA A 295 3.02 6.62 -17.69
N LEU A 296 4.06 6.38 -16.88
CA LEU A 296 3.95 5.88 -15.51
C LEU A 296 4.08 7.01 -14.50
N GLY A 297 3.11 7.08 -13.59
CA GLY A 297 3.13 8.05 -12.50
C GLY A 297 4.25 7.77 -11.51
N ASN A 298 4.74 8.81 -10.84
CA ASN A 298 5.83 8.69 -9.87
C ASN A 298 5.44 7.91 -8.60
N PHE A 299 4.15 7.81 -8.32
CA PHE A 299 3.58 7.14 -7.14
C PHE A 299 2.63 6.04 -7.60
N PRO A 300 3.16 4.91 -8.09
CA PRO A 300 2.33 3.78 -8.47
C PRO A 300 1.56 3.27 -7.26
N MET A 301 0.31 2.85 -7.48
CA MET A 301 -0.60 2.35 -6.46
C MET A 301 -0.69 0.83 -6.50
N SER A 302 -0.73 0.25 -7.70
CA SER A 302 -0.71 -1.20 -7.85
C SER A 302 -0.14 -1.64 -9.19
N PHE A 303 0.39 -2.87 -9.20
CA PHE A 303 0.85 -3.59 -10.37
C PHE A 303 0.13 -4.93 -10.45
N HIS A 304 -0.22 -5.34 -11.66
CA HIS A 304 -0.82 -6.64 -11.91
C HIS A 304 -0.40 -7.01 -13.32
N TYR A 305 0.40 -8.03 -13.63
CA TYR A 305 0.63 -9.21 -12.81
C TYR A 305 1.94 -9.14 -12.01
N ALA A 306 1.86 -9.52 -10.75
CA ALA A 306 2.97 -9.79 -9.84
C ALA A 306 2.69 -11.11 -9.11
N ILE A 307 3.28 -12.21 -9.59
CA ILE A 307 3.11 -13.56 -9.03
C ILE A 307 4.39 -14.04 -8.35
N GLY A 308 4.29 -14.96 -7.40
CA GLY A 308 5.45 -15.69 -6.87
C GLY A 308 6.59 -14.80 -6.39
N ASP A 309 7.76 -15.04 -6.96
CA ASP A 309 9.02 -14.33 -6.70
C ASP A 309 8.95 -12.81 -6.97
N MET A 310 8.17 -12.37 -7.96
CA MET A 310 7.98 -10.95 -8.27
C MET A 310 7.44 -10.17 -7.06
N GLN A 311 6.62 -10.79 -6.20
CA GLN A 311 6.13 -10.15 -4.97
C GLN A 311 7.29 -9.76 -4.04
N TYR A 312 8.29 -10.64 -3.90
CA TYR A 312 9.46 -10.39 -3.06
C TYR A 312 10.49 -9.48 -3.73
N GLY A 313 10.62 -9.56 -5.06
CA GLY A 313 11.46 -8.63 -5.82
C GLY A 313 10.97 -7.18 -5.65
N LEU A 314 9.65 -6.96 -5.77
CA LEU A 314 9.04 -5.66 -5.51
C LEU A 314 9.18 -5.24 -4.05
N GLU A 315 8.97 -6.15 -3.09
CA GLU A 315 9.19 -5.89 -1.67
C GLU A 315 10.62 -5.39 -1.39
N TYR A 316 11.61 -6.12 -1.91
CA TYR A 316 13.02 -5.75 -1.77
C TYR A 316 13.30 -4.38 -2.39
N LEU A 317 12.90 -4.16 -3.64
CA LEU A 317 13.20 -2.91 -4.35
C LEU A 317 12.49 -1.68 -3.76
N LEU A 318 11.34 -1.85 -3.13
CA LEU A 318 10.54 -0.74 -2.60
C LEU A 318 10.81 -0.43 -1.13
N TYR A 319 11.15 -1.44 -0.31
CA TYR A 319 11.21 -1.29 1.15
C TYR A 319 12.57 -1.65 1.76
N HIS A 320 13.52 -2.19 0.99
CA HIS A 320 14.81 -2.65 1.52
C HIS A 320 16.02 -2.15 0.74
N ALA A 321 15.91 -2.08 -0.59
CA ALA A 321 16.99 -1.65 -1.45
C ALA A 321 17.12 -0.12 -1.41
N GLU A 322 18.32 0.35 -1.13
CA GLU A 322 18.69 1.75 -1.27
C GLU A 322 19.51 1.96 -2.54
N VAL A 323 19.41 3.15 -3.12
CA VAL A 323 20.24 3.56 -4.25
C VAL A 323 20.97 4.83 -3.81
N ALA A 324 22.31 4.76 -3.77
CA ALA A 324 23.13 5.89 -3.36
C ALA A 324 22.75 7.18 -4.12
N GLY A 325 22.51 8.26 -3.37
CA GLY A 325 22.09 9.56 -3.93
C GLY A 325 20.62 9.67 -4.34
N ARG A 326 19.81 8.61 -4.23
CA ARG A 326 18.38 8.63 -4.54
C ARG A 326 17.55 8.72 -3.26
N THR A 327 17.21 9.93 -2.82
CA THR A 327 16.25 10.15 -1.74
C THR A 327 14.81 10.23 -2.27
N SER A 328 13.81 9.84 -1.46
CA SER A 328 12.39 9.89 -1.85
C SER A 328 12.01 11.29 -2.33
N ARG A 329 11.35 11.41 -3.49
CA ARG A 329 10.96 12.71 -4.09
C ARG A 329 10.00 13.52 -3.22
N ILE A 330 9.34 12.87 -2.26
CA ILE A 330 8.50 13.54 -1.25
C ILE A 330 9.39 14.28 -0.24
N ILE A 331 10.55 13.70 0.10
CA ILE A 331 11.47 14.17 1.15
C ILE A 331 12.52 15.14 0.58
N GLN A 332 12.88 15.05 -0.71
CA GLN A 332 13.86 15.95 -1.34
C GLN A 332 13.47 17.43 -1.42
N LYS A 333 12.17 17.78 -1.30
CA LYS A 333 11.71 19.16 -1.54
C LYS A 333 11.98 20.13 -0.39
N THR A 334 12.62 19.70 0.69
CA THR A 334 12.73 20.47 1.95
C THR A 334 14.16 20.75 2.40
N SER A 335 15.18 20.54 1.55
CA SER A 335 16.58 20.86 1.88
C SER A 335 16.89 22.36 2.03
N SER A 336 15.88 23.23 2.19
CA SER A 336 16.06 24.60 2.66
C SER A 336 15.76 24.69 4.17
N GLY A 337 16.71 24.24 4.99
CA GLY A 337 17.01 24.83 6.30
C GLY A 337 16.16 24.46 7.53
N ASN A 338 15.09 23.67 7.45
CA ASN A 338 14.32 23.27 8.64
C ASN A 338 14.41 21.76 8.89
N GLU A 339 14.68 21.40 10.15
CA GLU A 339 14.68 20.02 10.66
C GLU A 339 13.37 19.32 10.30
N LEU A 340 13.47 18.20 9.58
CA LEU A 340 12.32 17.47 9.07
C LEU A 340 11.82 16.51 10.16
N ASN A 341 10.72 16.85 10.84
CA ASN A 341 10.05 15.93 11.76
C ASN A 341 8.82 15.25 11.11
N THR A 342 8.28 14.22 11.75
CA THR A 342 7.17 13.41 11.22
C THR A 342 5.91 14.22 10.91
N GLU A 343 5.52 15.17 11.78
CA GLU A 343 4.37 16.05 11.54
C GLU A 343 4.56 16.91 10.28
N HIS A 344 5.74 17.51 10.11
CA HIS A 344 6.07 18.27 8.92
C HIS A 344 6.03 17.40 7.66
N ALA A 345 6.59 16.19 7.72
CA ALA A 345 6.56 15.25 6.60
C ALA A 345 5.12 14.84 6.22
N LEU A 346 4.25 14.57 7.20
CA LEU A 346 2.84 14.25 6.96
C LEU A 346 2.09 15.42 6.31
N ASN A 347 2.33 16.65 6.78
CA ASN A 347 1.76 17.85 6.16
C ASN A 347 2.19 17.99 4.70
N MET A 348 3.47 17.73 4.41
CA MET A 348 4.00 17.72 3.04
C MET A 348 3.38 16.63 2.17
N ILE A 349 3.15 15.42 2.71
CA ILE A 349 2.46 14.34 2.01
C ILE A 349 1.01 14.74 1.69
N LYS A 350 0.28 15.32 2.65
CA LYS A 350 -1.10 15.81 2.45
C LYS A 350 -1.16 16.90 1.37
N MET A 351 -0.23 17.85 1.40
CA MET A 351 -0.10 18.89 0.38
C MET A 351 0.26 18.31 -0.99
N TYR A 352 1.22 17.38 -1.04
CA TYR A 352 1.66 16.73 -2.28
C TYR A 352 0.53 15.93 -2.92
N GLY A 353 -0.20 15.14 -2.11
CA GLY A 353 -1.40 14.44 -2.53
C GLY A 353 -2.36 15.40 -3.22
N LYS A 354 -2.74 16.49 -2.55
CA LYS A 354 -3.64 17.51 -3.09
C LYS A 354 -3.18 18.13 -4.41
N SER A 355 -1.87 18.35 -4.60
CA SER A 355 -1.34 19.02 -5.79
C SER A 355 -1.01 18.10 -6.97
N ASN A 356 -0.86 16.79 -6.77
CA ASN A 356 -0.34 15.88 -7.80
C ASN A 356 -1.35 14.89 -8.38
N PHE A 357 -2.57 14.83 -7.83
CA PHE A 357 -3.64 13.99 -8.38
C PHE A 357 -4.80 14.85 -8.89
N LYS A 358 -5.58 14.31 -9.84
CA LYS A 358 -6.73 15.01 -10.40
C LYS A 358 -7.88 14.96 -9.38
N TYR A 359 -8.21 16.11 -8.79
CA TYR A 359 -9.23 16.22 -7.73
C TYR A 359 -10.63 16.45 -8.24
#